data_AF-A0A256G9F5-F1
#
_entry.id   AF-A0A256G9F5-F1
#
_cell.length_a   1.000
_cell.length_b   1.000
_cell.length_c   1.000
_cell.angle_alpha   90.00
_cell.angle_beta   90.00
_cell.angle_gamma   90.00
#
_symmetry.space_group_name_H-M   'P 1'
#
loop_
_entity.id
_entity.type
_entity.pdbx_description
1 polymer ?
#
loop_
_entity_poly.entity_id
_entity_poly.type
_entity_poly.pdbx_seq_one_letter_code
_entity_poly.pdbx_strand_id
1 'polypeptide(L)'
;MDIQTLHRVHSRLVAERRNLIIQLRAILLERGIIFPVGRKEFEIGMDALLAESNEILSPRMRQLVGDLRVEWKGLDTKIEALNSEFIQLARNDAAMRRLTCIPSIGFLNATALVATVGDASSFKKARDLGAWLGLVPKQHSTGGTPRLLGISKRGNTYLRTLLIQGTRAAFPSLSSTDTPLGHWLKSMIERERTP
;
A
#
# COMPACT_ATOMS: atom_id res chain seq x y z
N MET A 1 12.56 -18.13 -4.11
CA MET A 1 11.14 -18.50 -4.29
C MET A 1 10.32 -18.10 -3.06
N ASP A 2 10.89 -18.21 -1.86
CA ASP A 2 10.16 -18.00 -0.59
C ASP A 2 9.75 -16.54 -0.32
N ILE A 3 10.59 -15.55 -0.65
CA ILE A 3 10.28 -14.13 -0.43
C ILE A 3 9.01 -13.70 -1.18
N GLN A 4 8.80 -14.19 -2.42
CA GLN A 4 7.56 -13.90 -3.16
C GLN A 4 6.32 -14.49 -2.45
N THR A 5 6.45 -15.68 -1.86
CA THR A 5 5.38 -16.32 -1.09
C THR A 5 5.06 -15.51 0.16
N LEU A 6 6.08 -15.03 0.90
CA LEU A 6 5.89 -14.11 2.03
C LEU A 6 5.11 -12.86 1.63
N HIS A 7 5.45 -12.24 0.49
CA HIS A 7 4.71 -11.08 -0.03
C HIS A 7 3.24 -11.39 -0.34
N ARG A 8 2.92 -12.57 -0.89
CA ARG A 8 1.54 -13.00 -1.13
C ARG A 8 0.78 -13.18 0.17
N VAL A 9 1.38 -13.82 1.17
CA VAL A 9 0.78 -14.00 2.50
C VAL A 9 0.54 -12.65 3.17
N HIS A 10 1.53 -11.76 3.18
CA HIS A 10 1.39 -10.40 3.70
C HIS A 10 0.24 -9.65 3.00
N SER A 11 0.18 -9.70 1.67
CA SER A 11 -0.90 -9.07 0.90
C SER A 11 -2.28 -9.62 1.26
N ARG A 12 -2.40 -10.93 1.47
CA ARG A 12 -3.64 -11.58 1.91
C ARG A 12 -4.07 -11.09 3.30
N LEU A 13 -3.16 -11.08 4.26
CA LEU A 13 -3.45 -10.63 5.64
C LEU A 13 -3.88 -9.15 5.68
N VAL A 14 -3.23 -8.29 4.90
CA VAL A 14 -3.62 -6.87 4.79
C VAL A 14 -5.03 -6.73 4.21
N ALA A 15 -5.40 -7.56 3.22
CA ALA A 15 -6.74 -7.57 2.65
C ALA A 15 -7.79 -8.08 3.65
N GLU A 16 -7.49 -9.16 4.38
CA GLU A 16 -8.34 -9.70 5.45
C GLU A 16 -8.61 -8.66 6.52
N ARG A 17 -7.56 -7.99 7.03
CA ARG A 17 -7.72 -6.89 8.00
C ARG A 17 -8.62 -5.78 7.47
N ARG A 18 -8.42 -5.37 6.23
CA ARG A 18 -9.25 -4.32 5.60
C ARG A 18 -10.71 -4.75 5.55
N ASN A 19 -10.99 -5.99 5.12
CA ASN A 19 -12.35 -6.50 5.01
C ASN A 19 -13.02 -6.56 6.39
N LEU A 20 -12.28 -6.99 7.42
CA LEU A 20 -12.74 -7.00 8.79
C LEU A 20 -13.09 -5.59 9.32
N ILE A 21 -12.25 -4.59 9.02
CA ILE A 21 -12.54 -3.19 9.34
C ILE A 21 -13.81 -2.69 8.63
N ILE A 22 -13.97 -3.03 7.34
CA ILE A 22 -15.17 -2.65 6.58
C ILE A 22 -16.42 -3.30 7.18
N GLN A 23 -16.35 -4.58 7.53
CA GLN A 23 -17.45 -5.30 8.18
C GLN A 23 -17.80 -4.69 9.54
N LEU A 24 -16.81 -4.41 10.38
CA LEU A 24 -17.01 -3.74 11.67
C LEU A 24 -17.70 -2.38 11.49
N ARG A 25 -17.23 -1.57 10.52
CA ARG A 25 -17.85 -0.27 10.22
C ARG A 25 -19.30 -0.42 9.78
N ALA A 26 -19.63 -1.42 8.96
CA ALA A 26 -21.00 -1.67 8.52
C ALA A 26 -21.92 -2.06 9.69
N ILE A 27 -21.48 -2.99 10.54
CA ILE A 27 -22.22 -3.44 11.74
C ILE A 27 -22.52 -2.25 12.67
N LEU A 28 -21.56 -1.35 12.86
CA LEU A 28 -21.69 -0.19 13.74
C LEU A 28 -22.58 0.89 13.12
N LEU A 29 -22.48 1.08 11.80
CA LEU A 29 -23.32 2.03 11.06
C LEU A 29 -24.81 1.67 11.15
N GLU A 30 -25.17 0.38 11.05
CA GLU A 30 -26.55 -0.10 11.25
C GLU A 30 -27.13 0.28 12.62
N ARG A 31 -26.28 0.60 13.59
CA ARG A 31 -26.64 0.96 14.97
C ARG A 31 -26.46 2.45 15.26
N GLY A 32 -26.26 3.25 14.20
CA GLY A 32 -26.08 4.70 14.30
C GLY A 32 -24.70 5.13 14.84
N ILE A 33 -23.75 4.20 14.99
CA ILE A 33 -22.39 4.51 15.47
C ILE A 33 -21.49 4.78 14.26
N ILE A 34 -21.07 6.02 14.10
CA ILE A 34 -20.24 6.48 12.98
C ILE A 34 -18.88 6.91 13.51
N PHE A 35 -17.82 6.44 12.87
CA PHE A 35 -16.44 6.82 13.18
C PHE A 35 -15.82 7.66 12.06
N PRO A 36 -14.89 8.57 12.40
CA PRO A 36 -14.09 9.28 11.40
C PRO A 36 -13.43 8.34 10.38
N VAL A 37 -13.12 8.90 9.21
CA VAL A 37 -12.34 8.21 8.19
C VAL A 37 -10.92 8.04 8.71
N GLY A 38 -10.37 6.84 8.56
CA GLY A 38 -9.03 6.51 9.01
C GLY A 38 -9.00 5.23 9.83
N ARG A 39 -7.94 4.44 9.69
CA ARG A 39 -7.79 3.18 10.43
C ARG A 39 -7.47 3.43 11.90
N LYS A 40 -6.59 4.40 12.19
CA LYS A 40 -6.09 4.62 13.55
C LYS A 40 -7.18 5.23 14.44
N GLU A 41 -7.91 6.19 13.89
CA GLU A 41 -9.06 6.83 14.50
C GLU A 41 -10.15 5.81 14.80
N PHE A 42 -10.40 4.88 13.86
CA PHE A 42 -11.31 3.78 14.08
C PHE A 42 -10.83 2.83 15.17
N GLU A 43 -9.54 2.48 15.16
CA GLU A 43 -8.95 1.62 16.18
C GLU A 43 -9.15 2.18 17.61
N ILE A 44 -8.80 3.46 17.80
CA ILE A 44 -8.95 4.16 19.08
C ILE A 44 -10.44 4.21 19.49
N GLY A 45 -11.31 4.60 18.57
CA GLY A 45 -12.74 4.67 18.83
C GLY A 45 -13.37 3.32 19.15
N MET A 46 -12.89 2.23 18.54
CA MET A 46 -13.33 0.87 18.84
C MET A 46 -12.93 0.41 20.23
N ASP A 47 -11.68 0.67 20.62
CA ASP A 47 -11.20 0.32 21.96
C ASP A 47 -11.95 1.13 23.03
N ALA A 48 -12.27 2.40 22.78
CA ALA A 48 -13.11 3.22 23.66
C ALA A 48 -14.55 2.69 23.76
N LEU A 49 -15.19 2.38 22.62
CA LEU A 49 -16.55 1.85 22.57
C LEU A 49 -16.70 0.52 23.33
N LEU A 50 -15.66 -0.32 23.33
CA LEU A 50 -15.64 -1.60 24.03
C LEU A 50 -15.32 -1.45 25.53
N ALA A 51 -14.60 -0.40 25.93
CA ALA A 51 -14.31 -0.11 27.33
C ALA A 51 -15.52 0.50 28.07
N GLU A 52 -16.38 1.23 27.36
CA GLU A 52 -17.56 1.87 27.94
C GLU A 52 -18.79 0.94 27.93
N SER A 53 -19.49 0.89 29.07
CA SER A 53 -20.80 0.26 29.20
C SER A 53 -21.87 1.16 28.58
N ASN A 54 -21.97 1.13 27.25
CA ASN A 54 -22.97 1.85 26.47
C ASN A 54 -24.22 1.00 26.21
N GLU A 55 -25.42 1.53 26.47
CA GLU A 55 -26.69 0.83 26.21
C GLU A 55 -27.01 0.67 24.71
N ILE A 56 -26.28 1.40 23.86
CA ILE A 56 -26.45 1.40 22.38
C ILE A 56 -26.22 0.01 21.78
N LEU A 57 -25.30 -0.78 22.35
CA LEU A 57 -25.01 -2.14 21.89
C LEU A 57 -25.65 -3.16 22.83
N SER A 58 -26.46 -4.06 22.26
CA SER A 58 -26.93 -5.24 22.99
C SER A 58 -25.74 -6.09 23.46
N PRO A 59 -25.87 -6.85 24.57
CA PRO A 59 -24.77 -7.66 25.10
C PRO A 59 -24.16 -8.62 24.07
N ARG A 60 -24.99 -9.28 23.26
CA ARG A 60 -24.54 -10.20 22.21
C ARG A 60 -23.73 -9.49 21.12
N MET A 61 -24.14 -8.28 20.73
CA MET A 61 -23.46 -7.50 19.71
C MET A 61 -22.13 -6.95 20.23
N ARG A 62 -22.10 -6.46 21.48
CA ARG A 62 -20.86 -6.05 22.14
C ARG A 62 -19.84 -7.19 22.15
N GLN A 63 -20.28 -8.41 22.47
CA GLN A 63 -19.42 -9.59 22.43
C GLN A 63 -18.90 -9.85 21.00
N LEU A 64 -19.78 -9.88 19.99
CA LEU A 64 -19.37 -10.10 18.59
C LEU A 64 -18.35 -9.06 18.12
N VAL A 65 -18.60 -7.78 18.41
CA VAL A 65 -17.69 -6.70 18.06
C VAL A 65 -16.35 -6.83 18.78
N GLY A 66 -16.37 -7.27 20.04
CA GLY A 66 -15.17 -7.61 20.81
C GLY A 66 -14.37 -8.73 20.16
N ASP A 67 -15.01 -9.82 19.76
CA ASP A 67 -14.39 -10.97 19.10
C ASP A 67 -13.71 -10.55 17.78
N LEU A 68 -14.40 -9.76 16.96
CA LEU A 68 -13.86 -9.22 15.70
C LEU A 68 -12.70 -8.24 15.93
N ARG A 69 -12.73 -7.46 17.03
CA ARG A 69 -11.61 -6.58 17.40
C ARG A 69 -10.38 -7.38 17.84
N VAL A 70 -10.57 -8.50 18.55
CA VAL A 70 -9.48 -9.43 18.91
C VAL A 70 -8.89 -10.06 17.65
N GLU A 71 -9.71 -10.51 16.71
CA GLU A 71 -9.25 -11.03 15.42
C GLU A 71 -8.42 -9.98 14.66
N TRP A 72 -8.89 -8.73 14.62
CA TRP A 72 -8.14 -7.63 14.01
C TRP A 72 -6.77 -7.46 14.69
N LYS A 73 -6.68 -7.43 16.04
CA LYS A 73 -5.38 -7.36 16.74
C LYS A 73 -4.45 -8.52 16.36
N GLY A 74 -5.00 -9.72 16.20
CA GLY A 74 -4.26 -10.90 15.74
C GLY A 74 -3.72 -10.75 14.32
N LEU A 75 -4.51 -10.21 13.39
CA LEU A 75 -4.06 -9.91 12.03
C LEU A 75 -2.95 -8.85 12.01
N ASP A 76 -3.08 -7.80 12.82
CA ASP A 76 -2.06 -6.75 12.93
C ASP A 76 -0.73 -7.30 13.44
N THR A 77 -0.77 -8.19 14.44
CA THR A 77 0.43 -8.85 14.96
C THR A 77 1.13 -9.69 13.88
N LYS A 78 0.37 -10.47 13.10
CA LYS A 78 0.93 -11.29 12.01
C LYS A 78 1.51 -10.45 10.89
N ILE A 79 0.84 -9.35 10.52
CA ILE A 79 1.34 -8.41 9.52
C ILE A 79 2.65 -7.78 9.98
N GLU A 80 2.74 -7.37 11.24
CA GLU A 80 3.94 -6.72 11.78
C GLU A 80 5.12 -7.68 11.93
N ALA A 81 4.86 -8.95 12.24
CA ALA A 81 5.89 -10.00 12.20
C ALA A 81 6.49 -10.14 10.79
N LEU A 82 5.65 -10.18 9.75
CA LEU A 82 6.13 -10.23 8.35
C LEU A 82 6.85 -8.95 7.93
N ASN A 83 6.37 -7.77 8.36
CA ASN A 83 7.07 -6.51 8.12
C ASN A 83 8.49 -6.54 8.72
N SER A 84 8.61 -7.03 9.95
CA SER A 84 9.89 -7.19 10.63
C SER A 84 10.82 -8.15 9.88
N GLU A 85 10.29 -9.26 9.38
CA GLU A 85 11.04 -10.21 8.55
C GLU A 85 11.54 -9.56 7.25
N PHE A 86 10.69 -8.79 6.54
CA PHE A 86 11.11 -8.06 5.34
C PHE A 86 12.21 -7.03 5.64
N ILE A 87 12.14 -6.35 6.79
CA ILE A 87 13.18 -5.41 7.21
C ILE A 87 14.52 -6.15 7.42
N GLN A 88 14.49 -7.30 8.10
CA GLN A 88 15.70 -8.11 8.33
C GLN A 88 16.30 -8.62 7.02
N LEU A 89 15.47 -9.19 6.14
CA LEU A 89 15.89 -9.65 4.81
C LEU A 89 16.56 -8.52 4.02
N ALA A 90 15.92 -7.35 3.99
CA ALA A 90 16.44 -6.21 3.26
C ALA A 90 17.72 -5.62 3.85
N ARG A 91 17.94 -5.70 5.16
CA ARG A 91 19.18 -5.26 5.81
C ARG A 91 20.36 -6.18 5.52
N ASN A 92 20.10 -7.48 5.35
CA ASN A 92 21.13 -8.49 5.13
C ASN A 92 21.53 -8.62 3.64
N ASP A 93 20.78 -8.02 2.72
CA ASP A 93 21.05 -8.04 1.28
C ASP A 93 21.55 -6.67 0.79
N ALA A 94 22.72 -6.63 0.13
CA ALA A 94 23.32 -5.39 -0.35
C ALA A 94 22.51 -4.70 -1.46
N ALA A 95 21.85 -5.46 -2.34
CA ALA A 95 21.02 -4.91 -3.41
C ALA A 95 19.74 -4.30 -2.85
N MET A 96 19.08 -4.98 -1.90
CA MET A 96 17.89 -4.45 -1.22
C MET A 96 18.20 -3.19 -0.43
N ARG A 97 19.31 -3.16 0.33
CA ARG A 97 19.76 -1.93 1.01
C ARG A 97 19.95 -0.77 0.05
N ARG A 98 20.64 -1.00 -1.08
CA ARG A 98 20.87 0.04 -2.08
C ARG A 98 19.56 0.57 -2.66
N LEU A 99 18.57 -0.30 -2.89
CA LEU A 99 17.23 0.11 -3.33
C LEU A 99 16.55 1.01 -2.29
N THR A 100 16.70 0.72 -0.99
CA THR A 100 16.08 1.55 0.06
C THR A 100 16.66 2.96 0.19
N CYS A 101 17.81 3.23 -0.42
CA CYS A 101 18.34 4.59 -0.51
C CYS A 101 17.57 5.46 -1.53
N ILE A 102 16.78 4.85 -2.42
CA ILE A 102 15.97 5.59 -3.39
C ILE A 102 14.76 6.17 -2.66
N PRO A 103 14.51 7.49 -2.76
CA PRO A 103 13.32 8.10 -2.18
C PRO A 103 12.05 7.38 -2.64
N SER A 104 11.13 7.10 -1.72
CA SER A 104 9.89 6.31 -1.92
C SER A 104 10.04 4.77 -1.93
N ILE A 105 11.26 4.23 -1.95
CA ILE A 105 11.49 2.78 -1.92
C ILE A 105 11.77 2.35 -0.46
N GLY A 106 10.72 1.91 0.23
CA GLY A 106 10.86 1.26 1.55
C GLY A 106 11.31 -0.21 1.47
N PHE A 107 11.55 -0.84 2.63
CA PHE A 107 11.98 -2.24 2.73
C PHE A 107 11.03 -3.20 1.99
N LEU A 108 9.71 -3.05 2.16
CA LEU A 108 8.71 -3.86 1.47
C LEU A 108 8.78 -3.72 -0.06
N ASN A 109 9.11 -2.54 -0.58
CA ASN A 109 9.31 -2.33 -2.01
C ASN A 109 10.60 -3.01 -2.48
N ALA A 110 11.69 -2.83 -1.73
CA ALA A 110 13.00 -3.36 -2.07
C ALA A 110 12.99 -4.91 -2.10
N THR A 111 12.44 -5.56 -1.09
CA THR A 111 12.31 -7.02 -1.05
C THR A 111 11.45 -7.53 -2.21
N ALA A 112 10.32 -6.86 -2.50
CA ALA A 112 9.44 -7.28 -3.57
C ALA A 112 10.09 -7.13 -4.95
N LEU A 113 10.79 -6.00 -5.17
CA LEU A 113 11.51 -5.74 -6.41
C LEU A 113 12.57 -6.80 -6.66
N VAL A 114 13.49 -7.02 -5.72
CA VAL A 114 14.55 -8.03 -5.87
C VAL A 114 13.95 -9.42 -6.05
N ALA A 115 12.95 -9.78 -5.24
CA ALA A 115 12.34 -11.11 -5.30
C ALA A 115 11.63 -11.39 -6.62
N THR A 116 11.06 -10.37 -7.28
CA THR A 116 10.24 -10.55 -8.48
C THR A 116 11.01 -10.26 -9.78
N VAL A 117 11.87 -9.24 -9.78
CA VAL A 117 12.70 -8.87 -10.93
C VAL A 117 13.87 -9.84 -11.08
N GLY A 118 14.45 -10.29 -9.97
CA GLY A 118 15.67 -11.09 -10.00
C GLY A 118 16.81 -10.27 -10.63
N ASP A 119 17.32 -10.73 -11.77
CA ASP A 119 18.37 -10.04 -12.49
C ASP A 119 17.82 -8.90 -13.37
N ALA A 120 18.12 -7.67 -12.96
CA ALA A 120 17.75 -6.46 -13.71
C ALA A 120 18.45 -6.33 -15.07
N SER A 121 19.55 -7.06 -15.30
CA SER A 121 20.25 -7.07 -16.59
C SER A 121 19.42 -7.67 -17.73
N SER A 122 18.36 -8.40 -17.38
CA SER A 122 17.35 -8.90 -18.33
C SER A 122 16.61 -7.77 -19.07
N PHE A 123 16.62 -6.54 -18.56
CA PHE A 123 16.05 -5.37 -19.22
C PHE A 123 17.12 -4.59 -19.99
N LYS A 124 16.95 -4.43 -21.30
CA LYS A 124 17.88 -3.67 -22.15
C LYS A 124 17.90 -2.18 -21.80
N LYS A 125 16.76 -1.61 -21.40
CA LYS A 125 16.60 -0.20 -21.05
C LYS A 125 15.73 -0.05 -19.80
N ALA A 126 15.96 0.99 -19.01
CA ALA A 126 15.14 1.29 -17.82
C ALA A 126 13.64 1.43 -18.13
N ARG A 127 13.30 1.93 -19.33
CA ARG A 127 11.90 2.03 -19.78
C ARG A 127 11.21 0.67 -19.97
N ASP A 128 11.98 -0.39 -20.20
CA ASP A 128 11.46 -1.74 -20.42
C ASP A 128 10.96 -2.33 -19.09
N LEU A 129 11.65 -2.04 -17.99
CA LEU A 129 11.16 -2.36 -16.64
C LEU A 129 9.85 -1.61 -16.34
N GLY A 130 9.79 -0.31 -16.67
CA GLY A 130 8.56 0.47 -16.54
C GLY A 130 7.39 -0.12 -17.34
N ALA A 131 7.66 -0.62 -18.55
CA ALA A 131 6.67 -1.28 -19.39
C ALA A 131 6.20 -2.61 -18.77
N TRP A 132 7.13 -3.42 -18.25
CA TRP A 132 6.84 -4.69 -17.59
C TRP A 132 6.04 -4.53 -16.29
N LEU A 133 6.25 -3.44 -15.55
CA LEU A 133 5.45 -3.06 -14.38
C LEU A 133 4.06 -2.50 -14.75
N GLY A 134 3.83 -2.19 -16.03
CA GLY A 134 2.61 -1.54 -16.51
C GLY A 134 2.49 -0.08 -16.08
N LEU A 135 3.62 0.60 -15.89
CA LEU A 135 3.74 2.01 -15.51
C LEU A 135 3.82 2.95 -16.73
N VAL A 136 3.96 2.40 -17.94
CA VAL A 136 3.99 3.19 -19.17
C VAL A 136 2.58 3.57 -19.64
N PRO A 137 2.41 4.69 -20.35
CA PRO A 137 1.14 5.04 -20.97
C PRO A 137 0.65 3.94 -21.91
N LYS A 138 -0.67 3.74 -21.97
CA LYS A 138 -1.29 2.92 -23.00
C LYS A 138 -1.27 3.68 -24.32
N GLN A 139 -0.78 3.06 -25.38
CA GLN A 139 -0.84 3.62 -26.72
C GLN A 139 -2.02 3.03 -27.49
N HIS A 140 -2.83 3.90 -28.10
CA HIS A 140 -3.80 3.55 -29.12
C HIS A 140 -3.51 4.38 -30.37
N SER A 141 -3.29 3.70 -31.49
CA SER A 141 -2.97 4.34 -32.76
C SER A 141 -3.97 3.89 -33.81
N THR A 142 -4.80 4.81 -34.30
CA THR A 142 -5.70 4.61 -35.44
C THR A 142 -5.26 5.56 -36.56
N GLY A 143 -5.00 5.04 -37.76
CA GLY A 143 -4.60 5.87 -38.90
C GLY A 143 -3.25 6.58 -38.75
N GLY A 144 -2.27 6.00 -38.05
CA GLY A 144 -0.90 6.52 -37.96
C GLY A 144 -0.66 7.63 -36.94
N THR A 145 -1.69 8.16 -36.28
CA THR A 145 -1.51 9.14 -35.19
C THR A 145 -1.42 8.44 -33.82
N PRO A 146 -0.31 8.59 -33.07
CA PRO A 146 -0.20 8.00 -31.75
C PRO A 146 -1.01 8.82 -30.73
N ARG A 147 -2.01 8.19 -30.09
CA ARG A 147 -2.66 8.73 -28.90
C ARG A 147 -2.19 7.97 -27.66
N LEU A 148 -1.65 8.71 -26.69
CA LEU A 148 -1.33 8.18 -25.37
C LEU A 148 -2.54 8.36 -24.44
N LEU A 149 -2.92 7.30 -23.74
CA LEU A 149 -3.94 7.31 -22.70
C LEU A 149 -3.29 7.18 -21.31
N GLY A 150 -4.12 6.92 -20.29
CA GLY A 150 -3.64 6.57 -18.94
C GLY A 150 -2.70 5.35 -18.93
N ILE A 151 -2.14 5.06 -17.75
CA ILE A 151 -1.20 3.95 -17.56
C ILE A 151 -1.77 2.63 -18.10
N SER A 152 -0.91 1.80 -18.69
CA SER A 152 -1.32 0.56 -19.36
C SER A 152 -1.98 -0.43 -18.40
N LYS A 153 -1.56 -0.43 -17.13
CA LYS A 153 -1.92 -1.41 -16.10
C LYS A 153 -1.57 -2.87 -16.46
N ARG A 154 -0.94 -3.11 -17.61
CA ARG A 154 -0.49 -4.42 -18.10
C ARG A 154 0.88 -4.74 -17.48
N GLY A 155 0.89 -5.54 -16.42
CA GLY A 155 2.11 -5.85 -15.68
C GLY A 155 1.83 -6.38 -14.27
N ASN A 156 2.86 -6.46 -13.44
CA ASN A 156 2.72 -6.93 -12.07
C ASN A 156 1.93 -5.93 -11.20
N THR A 157 0.66 -6.24 -10.94
CA THR A 157 -0.24 -5.39 -10.13
C THR A 157 0.28 -5.18 -8.71
N TYR A 158 0.89 -6.20 -8.08
CA TYR A 158 1.38 -6.10 -6.72
C TYR A 158 2.54 -5.12 -6.61
N LEU A 159 3.57 -5.27 -7.43
CA LEU A 159 4.71 -4.34 -7.48
C LEU A 159 4.27 -2.93 -7.83
N ARG A 160 3.42 -2.76 -8.85
CA ARG A 160 2.90 -1.45 -9.21
C ARG A 160 2.17 -0.80 -8.03
N THR A 161 1.36 -1.56 -7.30
CA THR A 161 0.66 -1.05 -6.12
C THR A 161 1.64 -0.61 -5.05
N LEU A 162 2.64 -1.44 -4.72
CA LEU A 162 3.66 -1.09 -3.73
C LEU A 162 4.41 0.19 -4.11
N LEU A 163 4.85 0.32 -5.37
CA LEU A 163 5.56 1.49 -5.87
C LEU A 163 4.70 2.76 -5.78
N ILE A 164 3.44 2.70 -6.21
CA ILE A 164 2.51 3.83 -6.12
C ILE A 164 2.27 4.22 -4.65
N GLN A 165 2.10 3.26 -3.75
CA GLN A 165 1.92 3.54 -2.32
C GLN A 165 3.19 4.12 -1.70
N GLY A 166 4.37 3.60 -2.07
CA GLY A 166 5.66 4.14 -1.64
C GLY A 166 5.83 5.60 -2.05
N THR A 167 5.53 5.92 -3.31
CA THR A 167 5.55 7.30 -3.81
C THR A 167 4.54 8.17 -3.06
N ARG A 168 3.30 7.72 -2.90
CA ARG A 168 2.26 8.48 -2.16
C ARG A 168 2.66 8.78 -0.72
N ALA A 169 3.30 7.82 -0.04
CA ALA A 169 3.75 8.00 1.34
C ALA A 169 4.91 9.00 1.45
N ALA A 170 5.86 8.95 0.52
CA ALA A 170 7.01 9.86 0.51
C ALA A 170 6.68 11.24 -0.10
N PHE A 171 5.58 11.34 -0.85
CA PHE A 171 5.24 12.54 -1.63
C PHE A 171 5.16 13.82 -0.79
N PRO A 172 4.47 13.88 0.36
CA PRO A 172 4.38 15.12 1.13
C PRO A 172 5.74 15.64 1.58
N SER A 173 6.64 14.74 2.04
CA SER A 173 7.99 15.12 2.43
C SER A 173 8.90 15.48 1.25
N LEU A 174 8.78 14.77 0.12
CA LEU A 174 9.65 15.02 -1.03
C LEU A 174 9.26 16.30 -1.76
N SER A 175 7.97 16.56 -1.89
CA SER A 175 7.47 17.78 -2.52
C SER A 175 7.73 19.04 -1.69
N SER A 176 7.94 18.94 -0.38
CA SER A 176 8.29 20.10 0.46
C SER A 176 9.78 20.44 0.46
N THR A 177 10.65 19.54 -0.02
CA THR A 177 12.11 19.73 0.04
C THR A 177 12.60 20.61 -1.13
N ASP A 178 13.54 21.52 -0.84
CA ASP A 178 14.23 22.35 -1.86
C ASP A 178 15.32 21.56 -2.60
N THR A 179 14.87 20.65 -3.49
CA THR A 179 15.73 19.82 -4.33
C THR A 179 15.20 19.81 -5.75
N PRO A 180 16.02 19.48 -6.78
CA PRO A 180 15.55 19.30 -8.15
C PRO A 180 14.37 18.32 -8.25
N LEU A 181 14.37 17.25 -7.45
CA LEU A 181 13.26 16.29 -7.39
C LEU A 181 12.00 16.92 -6.80
N GLY A 182 12.13 17.67 -5.70
CA GLY A 182 11.00 18.39 -5.07
C GLY A 182 10.38 19.41 -6.02
N HIS A 183 11.20 20.20 -6.72
CA HIS A 183 10.75 21.15 -7.74
C HIS A 183 10.04 20.46 -8.90
N TRP A 184 10.59 19.35 -9.40
CA TRP A 184 9.95 18.56 -10.44
C TRP A 184 8.59 18.02 -9.99
N LEU A 185 8.48 17.48 -8.77
CA LEU A 185 7.21 16.99 -8.21
C LEU A 185 6.17 18.11 -8.09
N LYS A 186 6.53 19.30 -7.58
CA LYS A 186 5.62 20.46 -7.53
C LYS A 186 5.11 20.84 -8.91
N SER A 187 6.02 20.93 -9.90
CA SER A 187 5.66 21.26 -11.29
C SER A 187 4.72 20.24 -11.94
N MET A 188 4.72 18.99 -11.46
CA MET A 188 3.82 17.95 -11.96
C MET A 188 2.39 18.16 -11.42
N ILE A 189 2.24 18.54 -10.16
CA ILE A 189 0.94 18.86 -9.55
C ILE A 189 0.30 20.06 -10.23
N GLU A 190 1.10 21.10 -10.50
CA GLU A 190 0.63 22.32 -11.17
C GLU A 190 0.08 22.02 -12.58
N ARG A 191 0.73 21.09 -13.29
CA ARG A 191 0.29 20.60 -14.61
C ARG A 191 -0.96 19.73 -14.57
N GLU A 192 -1.19 18.99 -13.49
CA GLU A 192 -2.41 18.18 -13.33
C GLU A 192 -3.63 19.03 -12.95
N ARG A 193 -3.40 20.18 -12.31
CA ARG A 193 -4.46 21.13 -11.89
C ARG A 193 -4.89 22.10 -12.98
N THR A 194 -4.21 22.13 -14.13
CA THR A 194 -4.61 22.94 -15.28
C THR A 194 -5.63 22.14 -16.11
N PRO A 195 -6.85 22.67 -16.35
CA PRO A 195 -7.93 21.96 -17.03
C PRO A 195 -7.63 21.65 -18.50
#